data_AF-A0A2R6Q250-F1
#
_entry.id   AF-A0A2R6Q250-F1
#
_cell.length_a   1.000
_cell.length_b   1.000
_cell.length_c   1.000
_cell.angle_alpha   90.00
_cell.angle_beta   90.00
_cell.angle_gamma   90.00
#
_symmetry.space_group_name_H-M   'P 1'
#
loop_
_entity.id
_entity.type
_entity.pdbx_description
1 polymer ?
#
loop_
_entity_poly.entity_id
_entity_poly.type
_entity_poly.pdbx_seq_one_letter_code
_entity_poly.pdbx_strand_id
1 'polypeptide(L)'
;MGLFCNTILSVALLFISKGVSGTTFTFVNRCDYTVWPGILGSPTMDTTGFELTKGKSRSIQAPTGWSGRFWARTGCNFDGSGHGSCSTGDCGSGQIECAGAGATPPATLAEFTLGSSQTLDFYDVSLVDGYNLPMIVEAIGGGSGMCASTGCVADLNQQCPAELRAADGAACRSACEAFGTPEYCCKGEYNSPSACLPSVYSQLFKSACPRSYSYAYDDATSTFTCTGADYTVTFCPSVPNQKASTDSSRPSTGSEPGSVEAATTLPIGSWLANLATGDSSRGHPFCVLLQLALIFSTVSLTFSLIQQS
;
A
#
# COMPACT_ATOMS: atom_id res chain seq x y z
N MET A 1 44.98 -31.77 -6.99
CA MET A 1 44.11 -31.18 -8.04
C MET A 1 42.62 -31.22 -7.70
N GLY A 2 42.05 -32.30 -7.14
CA GLY A 2 40.60 -32.37 -6.84
C GLY A 2 40.07 -31.39 -5.79
N LEU A 3 40.82 -31.12 -4.70
CA LEU A 3 40.39 -30.18 -3.66
C LEU A 3 40.36 -28.70 -4.11
N PHE A 4 41.26 -28.32 -5.02
CA PHE A 4 41.33 -26.96 -5.58
C PHE A 4 40.15 -26.67 -6.53
N CYS A 5 39.66 -27.69 -7.25
CA CYS A 5 38.52 -27.53 -8.15
C CYS A 5 37.20 -27.33 -7.36
N ASN A 6 37.00 -28.11 -6.28
CA ASN A 6 35.79 -28.01 -5.44
C ASN A 6 35.68 -26.70 -4.66
N THR A 7 36.82 -26.12 -4.24
CA THR A 7 36.85 -24.84 -3.53
C THR A 7 36.57 -23.66 -4.47
N ILE A 8 37.10 -23.68 -5.70
CA ILE A 8 36.79 -22.67 -6.73
C ILE A 8 35.31 -22.72 -7.13
N LEU A 9 34.73 -23.93 -7.26
CA LEU A 9 33.31 -24.09 -7.61
C LEU A 9 32.37 -23.57 -6.50
N SER A 10 32.70 -23.82 -5.23
CA SER A 10 31.93 -23.36 -4.08
C SER A 10 31.98 -21.83 -3.92
N VAL A 11 33.13 -21.23 -4.20
CA VAL A 11 33.33 -19.77 -4.19
C VAL A 11 32.61 -19.11 -5.38
N ALA A 12 32.61 -19.72 -6.56
CA ALA A 12 31.85 -19.24 -7.73
C ALA A 12 30.32 -19.25 -7.52
N LEU A 13 29.78 -20.21 -6.76
CA LEU A 13 28.36 -20.28 -6.38
C LEU A 13 27.93 -19.17 -5.41
N LEU A 14 28.84 -18.65 -4.57
CA LEU A 14 28.59 -17.50 -3.69
C LEU A 14 28.63 -16.14 -4.43
N PHE A 15 29.14 -16.11 -5.67
CA PHE A 15 29.24 -14.89 -6.50
C PHE A 15 28.04 -14.67 -7.45
N ILE A 16 27.02 -15.54 -7.43
CA ILE A 16 25.81 -15.45 -8.28
C ILE A 16 24.55 -15.10 -7.46
N SER A 17 24.69 -14.45 -6.30
CA SER A 17 23.53 -13.78 -5.69
C SER A 17 23.26 -12.46 -6.43
N LYS A 18 22.70 -12.52 -7.64
CA LYS A 18 22.00 -11.35 -8.18
C LYS A 18 20.83 -11.09 -7.23
N GLY A 19 20.94 -10.06 -6.40
CA GLY A 19 19.81 -9.60 -5.61
C GLY A 19 18.63 -9.38 -6.54
N VAL A 20 17.51 -10.05 -6.26
CA VAL A 20 16.26 -9.81 -7.00
C VAL A 20 15.82 -8.40 -6.64
N SER A 21 15.93 -7.48 -7.59
CA SER A 21 15.39 -6.13 -7.48
C SER A 21 13.88 -6.21 -7.71
N GLY A 22 13.12 -6.48 -6.65
CA GLY A 22 11.66 -6.44 -6.64
C GLY A 22 11.15 -5.23 -5.86
N THR A 23 9.99 -4.70 -6.26
CA THR A 23 9.29 -3.64 -5.55
C THR A 23 8.88 -4.11 -4.16
N THR A 24 9.17 -3.32 -3.14
CA THR A 24 8.80 -3.61 -1.75
C THR A 24 7.49 -2.92 -1.41
N PHE A 25 6.52 -3.70 -0.92
CA PHE A 25 5.31 -3.20 -0.30
C PHE A 25 5.45 -3.23 1.22
N THR A 26 5.27 -2.08 1.87
CA THR A 26 5.22 -1.96 3.33
C THR A 26 3.79 -1.72 3.78
N PHE A 27 3.21 -2.69 4.48
CA PHE A 27 1.88 -2.60 5.06
C PHE A 27 2.00 -1.99 6.45
N VAL A 28 1.18 -0.99 6.77
CA VAL A 28 1.19 -0.30 8.07
C VAL A 28 -0.23 -0.28 8.63
N ASN A 29 -0.41 -0.85 9.81
CA ASN A 29 -1.68 -0.75 10.52
C ASN A 29 -1.65 0.42 11.51
N ARG A 30 -2.36 1.51 11.20
CA ARG A 30 -2.59 2.63 12.13
C ARG A 30 -4.00 2.62 12.74
N CYS A 31 -4.80 1.59 12.47
CA CYS A 31 -6.07 1.40 13.14
C CYS A 31 -5.83 1.12 14.62
N ASP A 32 -6.84 1.37 15.46
CA ASP A 32 -6.80 1.06 16.89
C ASP A 32 -7.14 -0.41 17.20
N TYR A 33 -7.34 -1.24 16.16
CA TYR A 33 -7.59 -2.67 16.18
C TYR A 33 -6.64 -3.43 15.24
N THR A 34 -6.60 -4.76 15.38
CA THR A 34 -5.87 -5.65 14.46
C THR A 34 -6.59 -5.75 13.12
N VAL A 35 -5.84 -5.75 12.03
CA VAL A 35 -6.33 -6.03 10.69
C VAL A 35 -5.63 -7.25 10.13
N TRP A 36 -6.27 -7.94 9.18
CA TRP A 36 -5.66 -9.07 8.49
C TRP A 36 -5.58 -8.78 6.99
N PRO A 37 -4.45 -8.23 6.50
CA PRO A 37 -4.30 -7.99 5.08
C PRO A 37 -4.50 -9.26 4.25
N GLY A 38 -5.12 -9.11 3.10
CA GLY A 38 -5.27 -10.13 2.07
C GLY A 38 -4.58 -9.68 0.79
N ILE A 39 -4.04 -10.64 0.05
CA ILE A 39 -3.30 -10.40 -1.19
C ILE A 39 -3.82 -11.35 -2.27
N LEU A 40 -4.18 -10.77 -3.41
CA LEU A 40 -4.50 -11.51 -4.63
C LEU A 40 -3.68 -10.92 -5.78
N GLY A 41 -2.89 -11.73 -6.46
CA GLY A 41 -2.14 -11.26 -7.62
C GLY A 41 -1.28 -12.32 -8.26
N SER A 42 -0.64 -11.94 -9.36
CA SER A 42 0.28 -12.78 -10.12
C SER A 42 1.48 -11.94 -10.58
N PRO A 43 2.73 -12.47 -10.54
CA PRO A 43 3.11 -13.79 -10.00
C PRO A 43 2.83 -13.95 -8.50
N THR A 44 2.89 -15.17 -7.97
CA THR A 44 2.60 -15.41 -6.55
C THR A 44 3.59 -14.70 -5.64
N MET A 45 3.10 -14.06 -4.57
CA MET A 45 3.92 -13.51 -3.48
C MET A 45 4.14 -14.57 -2.38
N ASP A 46 5.04 -14.28 -1.44
CA ASP A 46 5.40 -15.19 -0.33
C ASP A 46 4.24 -15.50 0.65
N THR A 47 3.17 -14.70 0.62
CA THR A 47 1.95 -14.89 1.40
C THR A 47 0.77 -14.30 0.65
N THR A 48 -0.42 -14.83 0.90
CA THR A 48 -1.72 -14.36 0.41
C THR A 48 -2.57 -13.73 1.52
N GLY A 49 -2.13 -13.79 2.77
CA GLY A 49 -2.79 -13.12 3.88
C GLY A 49 -2.07 -13.30 5.21
N PHE A 50 -2.16 -12.30 6.09
CA PHE A 50 -1.45 -12.32 7.37
C PHE A 50 -2.13 -11.45 8.43
N GLU A 51 -1.77 -11.63 9.70
CA GLU A 51 -2.17 -10.75 10.80
C GLU A 51 -1.25 -9.52 10.89
N LEU A 52 -1.84 -8.35 11.09
CA LEU A 52 -1.11 -7.10 11.33
C LEU A 52 -1.74 -6.35 12.51
N THR A 53 -1.14 -6.50 13.70
CA THR A 53 -1.61 -5.87 14.93
C THR A 53 -1.43 -4.36 14.93
N LYS A 54 -2.17 -3.66 15.79
CA LYS A 54 -2.14 -2.20 15.94
C LYS A 54 -0.72 -1.64 16.02
N GLY A 55 -0.44 -0.63 15.20
CA GLY A 55 0.83 0.10 15.18
C GLY A 55 2.00 -0.69 14.59
N LYS A 56 1.77 -1.90 14.06
CA LYS A 56 2.81 -2.70 13.40
C LYS A 56 2.84 -2.44 11.90
N SER A 57 4.00 -2.78 11.33
CA SER A 57 4.22 -2.81 9.90
C SER A 57 4.86 -4.13 9.48
N ARG A 58 4.62 -4.53 8.23
CA ARG A 58 5.26 -5.69 7.60
C ARG A 58 5.61 -5.35 6.16
N SER A 59 6.81 -5.67 5.73
CA SER A 59 7.23 -5.51 4.33
C SER A 59 7.22 -6.85 3.60
N ILE A 60 6.81 -6.83 2.34
CA ILE A 60 6.76 -7.99 1.45
C ILE A 60 7.29 -7.54 0.09
N GLN A 61 8.17 -8.33 -0.51
CA GLN A 61 8.69 -8.04 -1.84
C GLN A 61 7.76 -8.66 -2.90
N ALA A 62 7.40 -7.88 -3.91
CA ALA A 62 6.68 -8.36 -5.07
C ALA A 62 7.65 -8.82 -6.18
N PRO A 63 7.34 -9.93 -6.87
CA PRO A 63 8.04 -10.31 -8.09
C PRO A 63 7.95 -9.21 -9.16
N THR A 64 8.94 -9.14 -10.06
CA THR A 64 8.88 -8.22 -11.20
C THR A 64 7.64 -8.49 -12.06
N GLY A 65 6.95 -7.42 -12.47
CA GLY A 65 5.74 -7.53 -13.29
C GLY A 65 4.49 -7.96 -12.51
N TRP A 66 4.52 -7.91 -11.18
CA TRP A 66 3.37 -8.25 -10.36
C TRP A 66 2.17 -7.35 -10.64
N SER A 67 1.01 -7.95 -10.82
CA SER A 67 -0.28 -7.27 -10.90
C SER A 67 -1.26 -7.94 -9.96
N GLY A 68 -2.00 -7.14 -9.20
CA GLY A 68 -2.89 -7.63 -8.18
C GLY A 68 -3.45 -6.53 -7.30
N ARG A 69 -4.00 -6.97 -6.17
CA ARG A 69 -4.69 -6.12 -5.21
C ARG A 69 -4.44 -6.56 -3.78
N PHE A 70 -4.49 -5.56 -2.91
CA PHE A 70 -4.43 -5.70 -1.46
C PHE A 70 -5.71 -5.17 -0.83
N TRP A 71 -6.10 -5.75 0.29
CA TRP A 71 -7.16 -5.23 1.15
C TRP A 71 -6.86 -5.58 2.59
N ALA A 72 -7.66 -5.07 3.53
CA ALA A 72 -7.56 -5.45 4.94
C ALA A 72 -8.90 -5.96 5.46
N ARG A 73 -8.86 -7.15 6.08
CA ARG A 73 -9.99 -7.76 6.78
C ARG A 73 -10.10 -7.23 8.21
N THR A 74 -11.32 -7.16 8.73
CA THR A 74 -11.61 -6.69 10.09
C THR A 74 -12.60 -7.61 10.79
N GLY A 75 -12.64 -7.54 12.13
CA GLY A 75 -13.52 -8.38 12.94
C GLY A 75 -13.28 -9.87 12.70
N CYS A 76 -12.00 -10.27 12.59
CA CYS A 76 -11.62 -11.66 12.34
C CYS A 76 -11.52 -12.45 13.63
N ASN A 77 -11.93 -13.72 13.57
CA ASN A 77 -11.79 -14.69 14.65
C ASN A 77 -11.14 -15.95 14.08
N PHE A 78 -9.81 -16.02 14.18
CA PHE A 78 -9.03 -17.19 13.80
C PHE A 78 -8.60 -17.96 15.05
N ASP A 79 -8.70 -19.29 15.01
CA ASP A 79 -8.19 -20.15 16.06
C ASP A 79 -6.65 -20.26 16.04
N GLY A 80 -6.07 -20.98 17.00
CA GLY A 80 -4.62 -21.17 17.10
C GLY A 80 -3.99 -21.92 15.91
N SER A 81 -4.80 -22.50 15.02
CA SER A 81 -4.38 -23.14 13.77
C SER A 81 -4.60 -22.26 12.54
N GLY A 82 -5.07 -21.03 12.72
CA GLY A 82 -5.30 -20.07 11.65
C GLY A 82 -6.63 -20.23 10.92
N HIS A 83 -7.56 -21.05 11.43
CA HIS A 83 -8.87 -21.29 10.82
C HIS A 83 -9.92 -20.34 11.38
N GLY A 84 -10.78 -19.79 10.53
CA GLY A 84 -11.76 -18.79 10.97
C GLY A 84 -12.36 -17.97 9.84
N SER A 85 -12.96 -16.84 10.22
CA SER A 85 -13.56 -15.89 9.28
C SER A 85 -13.50 -14.46 9.79
N CYS A 86 -13.78 -13.52 8.90
CA CYS A 86 -13.80 -12.08 9.16
C CYS A 86 -15.18 -11.46 8.89
N SER A 87 -15.46 -10.35 9.58
CA SER A 87 -16.72 -9.63 9.44
C SER A 87 -16.78 -8.79 8.16
N THR A 88 -15.64 -8.25 7.71
CA THR A 88 -15.53 -7.47 6.46
C THR A 88 -14.35 -7.95 5.62
N GLY A 89 -14.49 -7.97 4.30
CA GLY A 89 -13.42 -8.30 3.37
C GLY A 89 -12.91 -9.74 3.44
N ASP A 90 -13.67 -10.64 4.09
CA ASP A 90 -13.31 -12.05 4.22
C ASP A 90 -13.07 -12.68 2.85
N CYS A 91 -12.06 -13.53 2.72
CA CYS A 91 -11.74 -14.14 1.43
C CYS A 91 -12.31 -15.55 1.24
N GLY A 92 -13.13 -16.04 2.18
CA GLY A 92 -13.83 -17.31 2.05
C GLY A 92 -12.94 -18.55 2.08
N SER A 93 -11.63 -18.41 2.29
CA SER A 93 -10.69 -19.54 2.39
C SER A 93 -10.84 -20.31 3.70
N GLY A 94 -11.50 -19.72 4.69
CA GLY A 94 -11.56 -20.24 6.06
C GLY A 94 -10.23 -20.15 6.81
N GLN A 95 -9.24 -19.43 6.27
CA GLN A 95 -7.87 -19.33 6.80
C GLN A 95 -7.38 -17.87 6.84
N ILE A 96 -6.29 -17.64 7.58
CA ILE A 96 -5.53 -16.38 7.47
C ILE A 96 -5.02 -16.18 6.02
N GLU A 97 -4.50 -17.23 5.39
CA GLU A 97 -4.08 -17.19 3.98
C GLU A 97 -5.30 -17.20 3.06
N CYS A 98 -5.36 -16.31 2.07
CA CYS A 98 -6.49 -16.24 1.13
C CYS A 98 -6.38 -17.23 -0.03
N ALA A 99 -5.24 -17.87 -0.24
CA ALA A 99 -5.05 -18.99 -1.18
C ALA A 99 -5.58 -18.72 -2.61
N GLY A 100 -5.40 -17.49 -3.11
CA GLY A 100 -5.86 -17.07 -4.43
C GLY A 100 -7.32 -16.63 -4.50
N ALA A 101 -8.05 -16.62 -3.38
CA ALA A 101 -9.36 -16.00 -3.29
C ALA A 101 -9.26 -14.48 -3.08
N GLY A 102 -10.22 -13.74 -3.63
CA GLY A 102 -10.37 -12.30 -3.44
C GLY A 102 -11.20 -11.97 -2.20
N ALA A 103 -11.22 -10.68 -1.83
CA ALA A 103 -12.13 -10.18 -0.80
C ALA A 103 -13.59 -10.41 -1.21
N THR A 104 -14.42 -10.83 -0.25
CA THR A 104 -15.87 -10.72 -0.33
C THR A 104 -16.23 -9.26 -0.04
N PRO A 105 -16.83 -8.52 -1.00
CA PRO A 105 -17.24 -7.15 -0.78
C PRO A 105 -18.24 -7.00 0.37
N PRO A 106 -18.33 -5.83 1.02
CA PRO A 106 -17.57 -4.62 0.73
C PRO A 106 -16.12 -4.62 1.24
N ALA A 107 -15.20 -4.14 0.41
CA ALA A 107 -13.79 -3.98 0.77
C ALA A 107 -13.12 -2.83 0.02
N THR A 108 -12.38 -2.00 0.73
CA THR A 108 -11.47 -1.01 0.11
C THR A 108 -10.26 -1.74 -0.45
N LEU A 109 -9.96 -1.52 -1.74
CA LEU A 109 -8.87 -2.20 -2.45
C LEU A 109 -7.74 -1.22 -2.74
N ALA A 110 -6.48 -1.67 -2.63
CA ALA A 110 -5.35 -1.03 -3.27
C ALA A 110 -4.91 -1.91 -4.44
N GLU A 111 -4.95 -1.39 -5.66
CA GLU A 111 -4.72 -2.12 -6.89
C GLU A 111 -3.41 -1.68 -7.53
N PHE A 112 -2.67 -2.63 -8.10
CA PHE A 112 -1.36 -2.36 -8.71
C PHE A 112 -1.17 -3.18 -9.98
N THR A 113 -0.48 -2.58 -10.94
CA THR A 113 0.18 -3.27 -12.05
C THR A 113 1.59 -2.72 -12.14
N LEU A 114 2.56 -3.52 -11.69
CA LEU A 114 3.97 -3.12 -11.67
C LEU A 114 4.59 -3.27 -13.05
N GLY A 115 5.32 -2.24 -13.45
CA GLY A 115 6.15 -2.25 -14.64
C GLY A 115 7.33 -3.21 -14.49
N SER A 116 7.85 -3.67 -15.63
CA SER A 116 9.23 -4.18 -15.71
C SER A 116 10.23 -3.00 -15.73
N SER A 117 11.49 -3.22 -15.34
CA SER A 117 12.55 -2.20 -15.27
C SER A 117 12.38 -1.01 -16.24
N GLN A 118 12.20 0.21 -15.69
CA GLN A 118 12.01 1.48 -16.41
C GLN A 118 10.64 1.68 -17.09
N THR A 119 9.68 0.78 -16.89
CA THR A 119 8.28 0.99 -17.27
C THR A 119 7.46 1.51 -16.09
N LEU A 120 6.31 2.12 -16.38
CA LEU A 120 5.44 2.71 -15.37
C LEU A 120 4.72 1.61 -14.59
N ASP A 121 4.71 1.77 -13.28
CA ASP A 121 3.72 1.16 -12.40
C ASP A 121 2.41 1.94 -12.53
N PHE A 122 1.30 1.24 -12.45
CA PHE A 122 -0.05 1.80 -12.30
C PHE A 122 -0.60 1.36 -10.95
N TYR A 123 -1.16 2.29 -10.20
CA TYR A 123 -1.74 1.98 -8.90
C TYR A 123 -2.85 2.95 -8.52
N ASP A 124 -3.76 2.45 -7.69
CA ASP A 124 -4.91 3.19 -7.20
C ASP A 124 -5.44 2.59 -5.91
N VAL A 125 -6.31 3.34 -5.24
CA VAL A 125 -7.22 2.80 -4.23
C VAL A 125 -8.63 2.88 -4.80
N SER A 126 -9.35 1.78 -4.72
CA SER A 126 -10.63 1.57 -5.36
C SER A 126 -11.72 1.24 -4.36
N LEU A 127 -12.86 1.90 -4.54
CA LEU A 127 -14.10 1.72 -3.79
C LEU A 127 -15.21 1.12 -4.66
N VAL A 128 -14.84 0.60 -5.84
CA VAL A 128 -15.76 -0.08 -6.77
C VAL A 128 -16.43 -1.27 -6.07
N ASP A 129 -15.65 -2.01 -5.28
CA ASP A 129 -16.11 -3.13 -4.46
C ASP A 129 -16.55 -2.67 -3.05
N GLY A 130 -16.86 -1.39 -2.86
CA GLY A 130 -17.31 -0.83 -1.59
C GLY A 130 -16.18 -0.34 -0.69
N TYR A 131 -16.51 -0.11 0.58
CA TYR A 131 -15.63 0.44 1.59
C TYR A 131 -15.78 -0.32 2.90
N ASN A 132 -14.67 -0.61 3.59
CA ASN A 132 -14.71 -1.13 4.95
C ASN A 132 -13.80 -0.34 5.91
N LEU A 133 -12.67 0.19 5.44
CA LEU A 133 -11.76 0.99 6.26
C LEU A 133 -10.96 2.00 5.44
N PRO A 134 -10.46 3.09 6.05
CA PRO A 134 -9.69 4.08 5.32
C PRO A 134 -8.31 3.51 4.94
N MET A 135 -7.86 3.81 3.72
CA MET A 135 -6.62 3.27 3.17
C MET A 135 -5.94 4.32 2.30
N ILE A 136 -4.61 4.43 2.40
CA ILE A 136 -3.79 5.18 1.44
C ILE A 136 -2.65 4.34 0.92
N VAL A 137 -2.23 4.66 -0.30
CA VAL A 137 -1.00 4.18 -0.92
C VAL A 137 -0.09 5.36 -1.19
N GLU A 138 1.18 5.23 -0.79
CA GLU A 138 2.22 6.23 -1.00
C GLU A 138 3.43 5.58 -1.67
N ALA A 139 3.92 6.18 -2.76
CA ALA A 139 5.19 5.79 -3.37
C ALA A 139 6.37 6.35 -2.55
N ILE A 140 7.36 5.51 -2.25
CA ILE A 140 8.54 5.82 -1.43
C ILE A 140 9.81 5.53 -2.25
N GLY A 141 10.91 6.25 -1.95
CA GLY A 141 12.23 5.89 -2.47
C GLY A 141 12.68 6.65 -3.72
N GLY A 142 12.01 7.75 -4.09
CA GLY A 142 12.50 8.66 -5.14
C GLY A 142 12.26 8.17 -6.56
N GLY A 143 11.19 7.39 -6.77
CA GLY A 143 10.72 7.04 -8.11
C GLY A 143 10.47 8.27 -8.98
N SER A 144 10.59 8.11 -10.29
CA SER A 144 10.36 9.19 -11.26
C SER A 144 8.93 9.16 -11.79
N GLY A 145 8.33 10.33 -12.03
CA GLY A 145 6.96 10.46 -12.51
C GLY A 145 6.09 11.26 -11.54
N MET A 146 4.76 11.06 -11.60
CA MET A 146 3.83 11.73 -10.68
C MET A 146 3.99 11.23 -9.25
N CYS A 147 4.06 9.91 -9.08
CA CYS A 147 4.28 9.24 -7.79
C CYS A 147 3.40 9.77 -6.66
N ALA A 148 2.19 10.25 -7.01
CA ALA A 148 1.29 10.89 -6.07
C ALA A 148 0.55 9.84 -5.24
N SER A 149 0.27 10.17 -3.98
CA SER A 149 -0.49 9.25 -3.15
C SER A 149 -1.94 9.12 -3.62
N THR A 150 -2.55 7.99 -3.31
CA THR A 150 -3.94 7.65 -3.65
C THR A 150 -4.63 7.06 -2.43
N GLY A 151 -5.96 7.15 -2.37
CA GLY A 151 -6.71 6.62 -1.23
C GLY A 151 -7.71 7.54 -0.57
N CYS A 152 -8.30 6.99 0.47
CA CYS A 152 -9.33 7.62 1.27
C CYS A 152 -8.92 7.68 2.75
N VAL A 153 -8.89 8.90 3.28
CA VAL A 153 -8.66 9.17 4.71
C VAL A 153 -9.96 9.35 5.50
N ALA A 154 -11.08 9.60 4.81
CA ALA A 154 -12.39 9.76 5.42
C ALA A 154 -12.93 8.40 5.90
N ASP A 155 -13.66 8.40 7.01
CA ASP A 155 -14.48 7.26 7.43
C ASP A 155 -15.82 7.32 6.70
N LEU A 156 -15.92 6.57 5.60
CA LEU A 156 -17.13 6.48 4.79
C LEU A 156 -18.26 5.72 5.50
N ASN A 157 -17.95 4.88 6.49
CA ASN A 157 -18.97 4.15 7.24
C ASN A 157 -19.90 5.11 8.02
N GLN A 158 -19.37 6.25 8.51
CA GLN A 158 -20.18 7.29 9.19
C GLN A 158 -21.17 7.98 8.26
N GLN A 159 -20.91 7.99 6.96
CA GLN A 159 -21.70 8.68 5.94
C GLN A 159 -22.46 7.69 5.05
N CYS A 160 -22.37 6.39 5.34
CA CYS A 160 -22.94 5.35 4.52
C CYS A 160 -24.49 5.42 4.54
N PRO A 161 -25.15 5.57 3.37
CA PRO A 161 -26.60 5.49 3.26
C PRO A 161 -27.13 4.16 3.80
N ALA A 162 -28.33 4.17 4.38
CA ALA A 162 -28.87 3.00 5.09
C ALA A 162 -28.96 1.76 4.19
N GLU A 163 -29.35 1.95 2.93
CA GLU A 163 -29.45 0.94 1.90
C GLU A 163 -28.11 0.31 1.50
N LEU A 164 -26.99 1.02 1.73
CA LEU A 164 -25.64 0.55 1.44
C LEU A 164 -24.92 -0.05 2.66
N ARG A 165 -25.44 0.13 3.88
CA ARG A 165 -24.80 -0.37 5.11
C ARG A 165 -24.70 -1.90 5.13
N ALA A 166 -23.53 -2.39 5.53
CA ALA A 166 -23.23 -3.80 5.74
C ALA A 166 -22.46 -4.00 7.04
N ALA A 167 -22.32 -5.26 7.48
CA ALA A 167 -21.56 -5.65 8.67
C ALA A 167 -21.90 -4.79 9.91
N ASP A 168 -23.19 -4.62 10.20
CA ASP A 168 -23.70 -3.81 11.31
C ASP A 168 -23.19 -2.35 11.31
N GLY A 169 -22.92 -1.81 10.12
CA GLY A 169 -22.40 -0.44 9.93
C GLY A 169 -20.88 -0.35 9.89
N ALA A 170 -20.15 -1.46 10.01
CA ALA A 170 -18.69 -1.49 9.88
C ALA A 170 -18.21 -1.48 8.42
N ALA A 171 -19.12 -1.55 7.44
CA ALA A 171 -18.79 -1.43 6.04
C ALA A 171 -19.92 -0.81 5.21
N CYS A 172 -19.57 -0.30 4.03
CA CYS A 172 -20.47 0.33 3.08
C CYS A 172 -20.34 -0.33 1.70
N ARG A 173 -21.42 -0.94 1.20
CA ARG A 173 -21.51 -1.48 -0.15
C ARG A 173 -21.40 -0.37 -1.18
N SER A 174 -20.79 -0.66 -2.34
CA SER A 174 -21.02 0.16 -3.53
C SER A 174 -22.44 -0.08 -4.06
N ALA A 175 -22.90 0.77 -4.97
CA ALA A 175 -24.20 0.57 -5.60
C ALA A 175 -24.28 -0.72 -6.43
N CYS A 176 -23.17 -1.13 -7.08
CA CYS A 176 -23.13 -2.39 -7.81
C CYS A 176 -23.35 -3.57 -6.86
N GLU A 177 -22.65 -3.59 -5.72
CA GLU A 177 -22.81 -4.64 -4.71
C GLU A 177 -24.21 -4.65 -4.07
N ALA A 178 -24.80 -3.48 -3.83
CA ALA A 178 -26.11 -3.40 -3.20
C ALA A 178 -27.27 -3.77 -4.13
N PHE A 179 -27.19 -3.41 -5.41
CA PHE A 179 -28.34 -3.47 -6.33
C PHE A 179 -28.14 -4.38 -7.54
N GLY A 180 -26.89 -4.66 -7.92
CA GLY A 180 -26.56 -5.58 -9.01
C GLY A 180 -27.02 -5.15 -10.41
N THR A 181 -27.48 -3.90 -10.58
CA THR A 181 -28.02 -3.46 -11.87
C THR A 181 -26.91 -3.18 -12.89
N PRO A 182 -27.17 -3.36 -14.19
CA PRO A 182 -26.20 -3.07 -15.24
C PRO A 182 -25.63 -1.66 -15.20
N GLU A 183 -26.44 -0.67 -14.82
CA GLU A 183 -26.07 0.74 -14.67
C GLU A 183 -25.01 0.93 -13.60
N TYR A 184 -25.21 0.34 -12.41
CA TYR A 184 -24.27 0.51 -11.30
C TYR A 184 -23.02 -0.34 -11.46
N CYS A 185 -23.15 -1.49 -12.13
CA CYS A 185 -22.04 -2.42 -12.35
C CYS A 185 -21.31 -2.19 -13.68
N CYS A 186 -21.73 -1.21 -14.48
CA CYS A 186 -21.19 -0.94 -15.82
C CYS A 186 -21.12 -2.18 -16.73
N LYS A 187 -22.22 -2.94 -16.79
CA LYS A 187 -22.34 -4.19 -17.58
C LYS A 187 -23.28 -4.01 -18.77
N GLY A 188 -23.14 -4.88 -19.78
CA GLY A 188 -24.02 -4.88 -20.95
C GLY A 188 -23.92 -3.57 -21.73
N GLU A 189 -25.07 -2.90 -21.93
CA GLU A 189 -25.15 -1.60 -22.62
C GLU A 189 -24.36 -0.48 -21.91
N TYR A 190 -24.03 -0.67 -20.63
CA TYR A 190 -23.25 0.26 -19.83
C TYR A 190 -21.75 -0.09 -19.78
N ASN A 191 -21.22 -0.98 -20.62
CA ASN A 191 -19.79 -1.37 -20.57
C ASN A 191 -18.80 -0.36 -21.20
N SER A 192 -19.15 0.92 -21.23
CA SER A 192 -18.27 1.96 -21.74
C SER A 192 -18.32 3.22 -20.86
N PRO A 193 -17.23 4.00 -20.80
CA PRO A 193 -17.22 5.27 -20.07
C PRO A 193 -18.31 6.26 -20.51
N SER A 194 -18.71 6.22 -21.79
CA SER A 194 -19.77 7.09 -22.32
C SER A 194 -21.18 6.64 -21.93
N ALA A 195 -21.36 5.37 -21.55
CA ALA A 195 -22.66 4.80 -21.19
C ALA A 195 -22.85 4.68 -19.67
N CYS A 196 -21.81 4.27 -18.92
CA CYS A 196 -21.88 4.19 -17.46
C CYS A 196 -21.55 5.54 -16.82
N LEU A 197 -22.59 6.31 -16.50
CA LEU A 197 -22.43 7.62 -15.89
C LEU A 197 -22.32 7.52 -14.36
N PRO A 198 -21.66 8.48 -13.69
CA PRO A 198 -21.62 8.53 -12.23
C PRO A 198 -23.02 8.58 -11.61
N SER A 199 -23.29 7.70 -10.65
CA SER A 199 -24.54 7.69 -9.88
C SER A 199 -24.45 8.61 -8.66
N VAL A 200 -25.58 8.84 -8.00
CA VAL A 200 -25.60 9.54 -6.69
C VAL A 200 -24.73 8.83 -5.64
N TYR A 201 -24.64 7.51 -5.69
CA TYR A 201 -23.85 6.72 -4.76
C TYR A 201 -22.35 6.79 -5.06
N SER A 202 -21.95 6.70 -6.32
CA SER A 202 -20.53 6.84 -6.68
C SER A 202 -20.04 8.28 -6.46
N GLN A 203 -20.89 9.28 -6.71
CA GLN A 203 -20.59 10.67 -6.36
C GLN A 203 -20.43 10.90 -4.85
N LEU A 204 -21.21 10.21 -4.00
CA LEU A 204 -21.01 10.23 -2.54
C LEU A 204 -19.62 9.71 -2.17
N PHE A 205 -19.22 8.57 -2.74
CA PHE A 205 -17.90 7.97 -2.49
C PHE A 205 -16.78 8.89 -2.98
N LYS A 206 -16.91 9.42 -4.20
CA LYS A 206 -15.94 10.35 -4.80
C LYS A 206 -15.79 11.65 -4.01
N SER A 207 -16.90 12.20 -3.51
CA SER A 207 -16.87 13.42 -2.69
C SER A 207 -16.13 13.21 -1.38
N ALA A 208 -16.26 12.05 -0.74
CA ALA A 208 -15.54 11.72 0.49
C ALA A 208 -14.07 11.36 0.22
N CYS A 209 -13.82 10.70 -0.91
CA CYS A 209 -12.54 10.12 -1.28
C CYS A 209 -12.14 10.55 -2.71
N PRO A 210 -11.78 11.83 -2.93
CA PRO A 210 -11.57 12.38 -4.29
C PRO A 210 -10.42 11.71 -5.06
N ARG A 211 -9.49 11.07 -4.35
CA ARG A 211 -8.33 10.38 -4.92
C ARG A 211 -8.48 8.85 -4.92
N SER A 212 -9.71 8.36 -5.00
CA SER A 212 -10.01 6.94 -5.13
C SER A 212 -10.99 6.72 -6.28
N TYR A 213 -10.93 5.54 -6.90
CA TYR A 213 -11.98 5.09 -7.80
C TYR A 213 -13.28 4.91 -7.03
N SER A 214 -14.36 5.55 -7.49
CA SER A 214 -15.70 5.43 -6.89
C SER A 214 -16.65 4.51 -7.65
N TYR A 215 -16.34 4.21 -8.92
CA TYR A 215 -17.03 3.25 -9.78
C TYR A 215 -16.11 2.84 -10.97
N ALA A 216 -16.54 1.85 -11.76
CA ALA A 216 -15.67 1.17 -12.73
C ALA A 216 -15.07 2.07 -13.83
N TYR A 217 -15.75 3.16 -14.21
CA TYR A 217 -15.26 4.10 -15.22
C TYR A 217 -15.03 5.52 -14.66
N ASP A 218 -14.70 5.61 -13.37
CA ASP A 218 -14.29 6.89 -12.78
C ASP A 218 -13.10 7.49 -13.55
N ASP A 219 -12.97 8.80 -13.46
CA ASP A 219 -12.06 9.56 -14.31
C ASP A 219 -10.57 9.34 -13.96
N ALA A 220 -9.71 9.87 -14.83
CA ALA A 220 -8.26 9.74 -14.74
C ALA A 220 -7.61 10.35 -13.47
N THR A 221 -8.38 11.02 -12.60
CA THR A 221 -7.88 11.45 -11.27
C THR A 221 -7.66 10.29 -10.30
N SER A 222 -8.01 9.07 -10.69
CA SER A 222 -8.04 7.91 -9.81
C SER A 222 -6.93 6.88 -10.08
N THR A 223 -6.31 6.87 -11.28
CA THR A 223 -5.13 6.05 -11.59
C THR A 223 -3.86 6.88 -11.47
N PHE A 224 -2.88 6.37 -10.73
CA PHE A 224 -1.61 7.02 -10.51
C PHE A 224 -0.47 6.20 -11.09
N THR A 225 0.59 6.89 -11.50
CA THR A 225 1.76 6.24 -12.09
C THR A 225 3.05 6.67 -11.41
N CYS A 226 3.99 5.75 -11.34
CA CYS A 226 5.33 5.97 -10.83
C CYS A 226 6.30 4.98 -11.48
N THR A 227 7.60 5.26 -11.44
CA THR A 227 8.63 4.34 -11.93
C THR A 227 9.68 4.12 -10.86
N GLY A 228 9.98 2.86 -10.56
CA GLY A 228 11.09 2.49 -9.69
C GLY A 228 10.88 2.89 -8.23
N ALA A 229 9.64 2.86 -7.75
CA ALA A 229 9.30 3.13 -6.36
C ALA A 229 9.03 1.85 -5.57
N ASP A 230 9.26 1.93 -4.27
CA ASP A 230 8.61 1.06 -3.29
C ASP A 230 7.28 1.71 -2.86
N TYR A 231 6.39 0.96 -2.23
CA TYR A 231 5.07 1.47 -1.84
C TYR A 231 4.78 1.20 -0.36
N THR A 232 4.12 2.15 0.29
CA THR A 232 3.53 1.97 1.62
C THR A 232 2.02 1.93 1.49
N VAL A 233 1.40 0.85 1.98
CA VAL A 233 -0.05 0.71 2.12
C VAL A 233 -0.40 0.94 3.58
N THR A 234 -1.06 2.05 3.89
CA THR A 234 -1.43 2.39 5.27
C THR A 234 -2.93 2.23 5.49
N PHE A 235 -3.29 1.41 6.47
CA PHE A 235 -4.66 1.26 6.97
C PHE A 235 -4.92 2.26 8.10
N CYS A 236 -6.10 2.89 8.08
CA CYS A 236 -6.50 3.99 8.98
C CYS A 236 -5.46 5.11 9.07
N PRO A 237 -5.02 5.71 7.95
CA PRO A 237 -4.09 6.82 7.96
C PRO A 237 -4.62 7.99 8.78
N SER A 238 -3.74 8.58 9.58
CA SER A 238 -4.04 9.81 10.29
C SER A 238 -4.22 10.95 9.29
N VAL A 239 -5.31 11.69 9.39
CA VAL A 239 -5.35 13.04 8.79
C VAL A 239 -4.28 13.88 9.50
N PRO A 240 -3.43 14.66 8.79
CA PRO A 240 -2.59 15.64 9.43
C PRO A 240 -3.50 16.75 9.98
N ASN A 241 -4.08 16.53 11.16
CA ASN A 241 -4.78 17.59 11.86
C ASN A 241 -3.80 18.24 12.81
N GLN A 242 -3.73 19.56 12.68
CA GLN A 242 -3.03 20.52 13.51
C GLN A 242 -2.76 20.02 14.93
N LYS A 243 -1.47 19.81 15.21
CA LYS A 243 -0.79 19.96 16.49
C LYS A 243 -1.39 19.24 17.72
N ALA A 244 -0.52 18.38 18.24
CA ALA A 244 -0.39 17.98 19.63
C ALA A 244 -0.77 19.05 20.69
N SER A 245 -0.97 18.55 21.90
CA SER A 245 -1.07 19.23 23.20
C SER A 245 -2.48 19.64 23.63
N THR A 246 -3.10 18.79 24.44
CA THR A 246 -3.86 19.29 25.59
C THR A 246 -3.63 18.34 26.75
N ASP A 247 -2.50 18.56 27.43
CA ASP A 247 -2.39 18.25 28.85
C ASP A 247 -2.19 19.58 29.58
N SER A 248 -2.72 19.64 30.80
CA SER A 248 -2.62 20.69 31.83
C SER A 248 -3.66 21.83 31.83
N SER A 249 -4.71 21.61 32.63
CA SER A 249 -5.20 22.44 33.75
C SER A 249 -5.49 23.96 33.60
N ARG A 250 -6.77 24.30 33.91
CA ARG A 250 -7.47 25.54 34.39
C ARG A 250 -6.64 26.74 34.94
N PRO A 251 -7.20 27.98 35.13
CA PRO A 251 -8.62 28.38 35.06
C PRO A 251 -9.01 29.75 34.42
N SER A 252 -10.31 29.82 34.13
CA SER A 252 -11.24 30.95 33.93
C SER A 252 -10.83 32.38 34.33
N THR A 253 -11.05 33.34 33.42
CA THR A 253 -11.60 34.69 33.67
C THR A 253 -12.21 35.22 32.36
N GLY A 254 -13.37 35.88 32.44
CA GLY A 254 -14.15 36.32 31.29
C GLY A 254 -14.08 37.82 31.02
N SER A 255 -14.47 38.22 29.81
CA SER A 255 -15.14 39.48 29.46
C SER A 255 -15.39 39.55 27.94
N GLU A 256 -16.49 40.17 27.57
CA GLU A 256 -17.21 40.17 26.27
C GLU A 256 -16.74 41.32 25.32
N PRO A 257 -17.42 41.69 24.21
CA PRO A 257 -16.96 41.48 22.82
C PRO A 257 -16.65 42.77 22.01
N GLY A 258 -16.04 42.64 20.82
CA GLY A 258 -15.80 43.75 19.89
C GLY A 258 -15.46 43.36 18.44
N SER A 259 -16.49 43.37 17.58
CA SER A 259 -16.61 43.91 16.20
C SER A 259 -15.41 43.97 15.20
N VAL A 260 -15.65 43.43 13.97
CA VAL A 260 -15.26 43.81 12.57
C VAL A 260 -13.86 44.40 12.30
N GLU A 261 -13.09 44.03 11.27
CA GLU A 261 -13.41 44.09 9.83
C GLU A 261 -12.28 43.43 8.98
N ALA A 262 -12.52 43.33 7.67
CA ALA A 262 -11.78 42.56 6.66
C ALA A 262 -10.41 43.12 6.23
N ALA A 263 -9.51 42.24 5.76
CA ALA A 263 -8.46 42.53 4.76
C ALA A 263 -8.04 41.22 4.07
N THR A 264 -8.32 41.06 2.77
CA THR A 264 -7.47 41.36 1.61
C THR A 264 -6.49 40.23 1.27
N THR A 265 -6.62 39.81 0.02
CA THR A 265 -5.91 38.77 -0.72
C THR A 265 -4.46 39.11 -1.06
N LEU A 266 -3.73 38.03 -1.39
CA LEU A 266 -2.43 37.91 -2.09
C LEU A 266 -1.17 37.85 -1.19
N PRO A 267 -0.04 37.26 -1.64
CA PRO A 267 0.18 36.33 -2.75
C PRO A 267 1.01 35.09 -2.36
N ILE A 268 1.08 34.18 -3.34
CA ILE A 268 1.91 32.97 -3.39
C ILE A 268 3.40 33.36 -3.31
N GLY A 269 4.09 32.92 -2.26
CA GLY A 269 5.58 32.92 -2.15
C GLY A 269 6.04 31.48 -2.01
N SER A 270 6.65 30.91 -3.06
CA SER A 270 8.10 30.95 -3.32
C SER A 270 8.91 30.30 -2.19
N TRP A 271 9.15 29.00 -2.35
CA TRP A 271 10.28 28.31 -1.72
C TRP A 271 11.16 27.76 -2.83
N LEU A 272 12.15 28.57 -3.23
CA LEU A 272 13.39 28.08 -3.82
C LEU A 272 14.45 28.06 -2.71
N ALA A 273 15.00 26.88 -2.44
CA ALA A 273 16.33 26.73 -1.85
C ALA A 273 16.94 25.38 -2.24
N ASN A 274 17.50 25.35 -3.46
CA ASN A 274 18.87 24.96 -3.83
C ASN A 274 19.65 23.83 -3.11
N LEU A 275 20.31 23.05 -3.99
CA LEU A 275 21.57 22.27 -3.87
C LEU A 275 21.45 20.93 -3.09
N ALA A 276 22.08 19.83 -3.49
CA ALA A 276 23.30 19.64 -4.25
C ALA A 276 23.31 18.27 -4.94
N THR A 277 24.05 18.20 -6.05
CA THR A 277 24.48 16.98 -6.71
C THR A 277 25.19 16.03 -5.76
N GLY A 278 24.77 14.77 -5.75
CA GLY A 278 25.48 13.67 -5.14
C GLY A 278 25.02 12.38 -5.80
N ASP A 279 25.69 12.00 -6.88
CA ASP A 279 25.58 10.65 -7.44
C ASP A 279 26.03 9.67 -6.35
N SER A 280 25.12 8.83 -5.89
CA SER A 280 25.42 7.77 -4.94
C SER A 280 24.66 6.54 -5.39
N SER A 281 25.33 5.76 -6.24
CA SER A 281 25.05 4.35 -6.46
C SER A 281 25.26 3.61 -5.13
N ARG A 282 24.24 3.60 -4.27
CA ARG A 282 24.26 2.88 -2.99
C ARG A 282 23.95 1.41 -3.21
N GLY A 283 24.99 0.67 -3.60
CA GLY A 283 25.15 -0.69 -3.10
C GLY A 283 25.52 -0.63 -1.60
N HIS A 284 24.91 -1.48 -0.77
CA HIS A 284 25.25 -1.56 0.65
C HIS A 284 26.75 -1.88 0.85
N PRO A 285 27.55 -0.98 1.48
CA PRO A 285 29.00 -1.17 1.63
C PRO A 285 29.35 -2.29 2.62
N PHE A 286 28.41 -2.69 3.47
CA PHE A 286 28.61 -3.77 4.44
C PHE A 286 28.83 -5.13 3.77
N CYS A 287 28.18 -5.38 2.64
CA CYS A 287 28.34 -6.65 1.93
C CYS A 287 29.68 -6.68 1.16
N VAL A 288 30.05 -5.56 0.53
CA VAL A 288 31.29 -5.47 -0.27
C VAL A 288 32.55 -5.51 0.61
N LEU A 289 32.55 -4.84 1.77
CA LEU A 289 33.68 -4.87 2.70
C LEU A 289 33.88 -6.25 3.34
N LEU A 290 32.78 -6.94 3.67
CA LEU A 290 32.83 -8.31 4.18
C LEU A 290 33.31 -9.29 3.09
N GLN A 291 32.89 -9.09 1.84
CA GLN A 291 33.34 -9.85 0.68
C GLN A 291 34.84 -9.65 0.41
N LEU A 292 35.35 -8.41 0.44
CA LEU A 292 36.77 -8.13 0.25
C LEU A 292 37.62 -8.74 1.38
N ALA A 293 37.17 -8.67 2.64
CA ALA A 293 37.86 -9.28 3.78
C ALA A 293 37.95 -10.82 3.67
N LEU A 294 36.86 -11.47 3.24
CA LEU A 294 36.82 -12.92 3.00
C LEU A 294 37.71 -13.33 1.81
N ILE A 295 37.78 -12.52 0.75
CA ILE A 295 38.68 -12.73 -0.40
C ILE A 295 40.15 -12.65 0.04
N PHE A 296 40.54 -11.62 0.80
CA PHE A 296 41.90 -11.50 1.31
C PHE A 296 42.29 -12.67 2.22
N SER A 297 41.41 -13.07 3.14
CA SER A 297 41.69 -14.18 4.05
C SER A 297 41.85 -15.52 3.32
N THR A 298 41.04 -15.78 2.30
CA THR A 298 41.09 -17.04 1.53
C THR A 298 42.29 -17.09 0.59
N VAL A 299 42.64 -15.97 -0.06
CA VAL A 299 43.86 -15.87 -0.88
C VAL A 299 45.11 -16.04 -0.02
N SER A 300 45.18 -15.44 1.17
CA SER A 300 46.33 -15.61 2.08
C SER A 300 46.48 -17.04 2.61
N LEU A 301 45.38 -17.72 2.94
CA LEU A 301 45.39 -19.13 3.37
C LEU A 301 45.83 -20.07 2.25
N THR A 302 45.36 -19.86 1.03
CA THR A 302 45.78 -20.66 -0.14
C THR A 302 47.25 -20.45 -0.51
N PHE A 303 47.75 -19.21 -0.45
CA PHE A 303 49.17 -18.91 -0.66
C PHE A 303 50.07 -19.58 0.40
N SER A 304 49.64 -19.56 1.67
CA SER A 304 50.36 -20.18 2.78
C SER A 304 50.43 -21.71 2.66
N LEU A 305 49.37 -22.34 2.15
CA LEU A 305 49.32 -23.77 1.90
C LEU A 305 50.17 -24.20 0.70
N ILE A 306 50.30 -23.34 -0.32
CA ILE A 306 51.16 -23.59 -1.50
C ILE A 306 52.65 -23.48 -1.14
N GLN A 307 53.03 -22.62 -0.19
CA GLN A 307 54.43 -22.51 0.26
C GLN A 307 54.88 -23.65 1.19
N GLN A 308 53.96 -24.50 1.66
CA GLN A 308 54.26 -25.64 2.55
C GLN A 308 54.23 -27.01 1.83
N SER A 309 54.00 -27.02 0.52
CA SER A 309 53.98 -28.22 -0.35
C SER A 309 55.10 -28.17 -1.38
#